data_AF-A0AAJ1Q0C6-F1
#
_entry.id   AF-A0AAJ1Q0C6-F1
#
_cell.length_a   1.000
_cell.length_b   1.000
_cell.length_c   1.000
_cell.angle_alpha   90.00
_cell.angle_beta   90.00
_cell.angle_gamma   90.00
#
_symmetry.space_group_name_H-M   'P 1'
#
loop_
_entity.id
_entity.type
_entity.pdbx_description
1 polymer ?
#
loop_
_entity_poly.entity_id
_entity_poly.type
_entity_poly.pdbx_seq_one_letter_code
_entity_poly.pdbx_strand_id
1 'polypeptide(L)'
;MSKTLPQTLQGPRVTLVPMNLDFVDAITEVLQDARISETTTVPHPYTRDMAVEHLSRSEESWKNGNADWAILSAKNQRFLGRLEFWRGQRDPKSAEVGYFIRTDAWGEGFMTEALGLAVDFAFEQMDVTRIDWYCHVENWGSWKPAWRNGFKREGIRRRAEGPALWQASLLITDAREPKTPWDGPGAGQGPALDPSRPGKLVEQFHRTYSMPVRLGTGSLPTIDYERLNMRMSLIREEFAELMGAVYGPAARSLVEEATEKAVDGDDHTRDLIETADALADLVYVIYGMAIESGIDLDAVLAEVQASNLSKLMPDGSVKLREDGKVLKGPNFFVPNIARALGIDQG
;
A
#
# COMPACT_ATOMS: atom_id res chain seq x y z
N MET A 1 18.24 -9.64 -33.36
CA MET A 1 17.20 -9.49 -32.31
C MET A 1 16.20 -8.47 -32.82
N SER A 2 14.89 -8.70 -32.63
CA SER A 2 13.88 -7.68 -32.94
C SER A 2 14.19 -6.43 -32.10
N LYS A 3 14.20 -5.25 -32.72
CA LYS A 3 14.42 -3.99 -31.99
C LYS A 3 13.11 -3.62 -31.29
N THR A 4 13.15 -3.42 -29.98
CA THR A 4 12.03 -2.84 -29.24
C THR A 4 12.13 -1.32 -29.36
N LEU A 5 11.09 -0.68 -29.90
CA LEU A 5 11.08 0.78 -30.05
C LEU A 5 10.52 1.42 -28.78
N PRO A 6 11.11 2.53 -28.29
CA PRO A 6 10.54 3.32 -27.20
C PRO A 6 9.12 3.76 -27.56
N GLN A 7 8.14 3.46 -26.70
CA GLN A 7 6.74 3.79 -26.92
C GLN A 7 6.10 4.36 -25.67
N THR A 8 5.27 5.39 -25.85
CA THR A 8 4.40 5.91 -24.79
C THR A 8 3.12 5.08 -24.70
N LEU A 9 2.77 4.63 -23.50
CA LEU A 9 1.53 3.90 -23.23
C LEU A 9 0.61 4.75 -22.36
N GLN A 10 -0.68 4.81 -22.71
CA GLN A 10 -1.66 5.64 -22.03
C GLN A 10 -2.69 4.76 -21.30
N GLY A 11 -2.86 5.02 -20.01
CA GLY A 11 -3.95 4.48 -19.20
C GLY A 11 -4.86 5.59 -18.67
N PRO A 12 -5.97 5.21 -18.01
CA PRO A 12 -6.89 6.17 -17.41
C PRO A 12 -6.28 7.07 -16.33
N ARG A 13 -5.32 6.55 -15.54
CA ARG A 13 -4.73 7.25 -14.39
C ARG A 13 -3.22 7.44 -14.52
N VAL A 14 -2.56 6.66 -15.36
CA VAL A 14 -1.12 6.77 -15.60
C VAL A 14 -0.77 6.88 -17.08
N THR A 15 0.33 7.56 -17.38
CA THR A 15 1.01 7.53 -18.68
C THR A 15 2.41 6.99 -18.48
N LEU A 16 2.78 5.96 -19.23
CA LEU A 16 4.15 5.42 -19.28
C LEU A 16 4.87 6.09 -20.44
N VAL A 17 5.87 6.91 -20.15
CA VAL A 17 6.69 7.56 -21.17
C VAL A 17 8.11 6.99 -21.14
N PRO A 18 8.78 6.81 -22.29
CA PRO A 18 10.15 6.30 -22.30
C PRO A 18 11.06 7.11 -21.38
N MET A 19 11.79 6.42 -20.50
CA MET A 19 12.69 7.06 -19.57
C MET A 19 13.85 7.72 -20.31
N ASN A 20 14.23 8.93 -19.90
CA ASN A 20 15.32 9.72 -20.49
C ASN A 20 15.96 10.63 -19.42
N LEU A 21 16.95 11.44 -19.82
CA LEU A 21 17.69 12.32 -18.90
C LEU A 21 16.86 13.44 -18.26
N ASP A 22 15.67 13.77 -18.79
CA ASP A 22 14.80 14.81 -18.22
C ASP A 22 14.21 14.37 -16.87
N PHE A 23 14.20 13.07 -16.57
CA PHE A 23 13.71 12.53 -15.30
C PHE A 23 14.77 12.45 -14.19
N VAL A 24 16.02 12.88 -14.45
CA VAL A 24 17.14 12.78 -13.47
C VAL A 24 16.78 13.43 -12.14
N ASP A 25 16.22 14.63 -12.14
CA ASP A 25 15.93 15.33 -10.89
C ASP A 25 14.72 14.70 -10.16
N ALA A 26 13.69 14.31 -10.91
CA ALA A 26 12.48 13.68 -10.36
C ALA A 26 12.76 12.29 -9.76
N ILE A 27 13.56 11.46 -10.44
CA ILE A 27 13.93 10.15 -9.90
C ILE A 27 14.85 10.29 -8.68
N THR A 28 15.77 11.25 -8.70
CA THR A 28 16.66 11.52 -7.56
C THR A 28 15.86 11.97 -6.33
N GLU A 29 14.87 12.84 -6.51
CA GLU A 29 13.95 13.29 -5.46
C GLU A 29 13.19 12.11 -4.84
N VAL A 30 12.53 11.29 -5.67
CA VAL A 30 11.74 10.15 -5.19
C VAL A 30 12.59 9.12 -4.44
N LEU A 31 13.81 8.86 -4.91
CA LEU A 31 14.70 7.86 -4.32
C LEU A 31 15.46 8.36 -3.08
N GLN A 32 15.20 9.59 -2.61
CA GLN A 32 15.61 10.00 -1.26
C GLN A 32 14.79 9.31 -0.16
N ASP A 33 13.63 8.74 -0.48
CA ASP A 33 12.83 8.00 0.48
C ASP A 33 13.43 6.61 0.73
N ALA A 34 14.07 6.44 1.89
CA ALA A 34 14.72 5.19 2.29
C ALA A 34 13.77 3.97 2.31
N ARG A 35 12.45 4.18 2.41
CA ARG A 35 11.47 3.07 2.38
C ARG A 35 11.47 2.33 1.04
N ILE A 36 11.91 2.99 -0.05
CA ILE A 36 12.07 2.35 -1.35
C ILE A 36 13.29 1.42 -1.34
N SER A 37 14.42 1.83 -0.76
CA SER A 37 15.63 1.01 -0.69
C SER A 37 15.54 -0.14 0.31
N GLU A 38 14.70 -0.04 1.34
CA GLU A 38 14.43 -1.14 2.29
C GLU A 38 13.96 -2.43 1.60
N THR A 39 13.28 -2.30 0.45
CA THR A 39 12.59 -3.42 -0.21
C THR A 39 12.97 -3.62 -1.67
N THR A 40 14.00 -2.89 -2.14
CA THR A 40 14.54 -2.96 -3.51
C THR A 40 16.07 -3.03 -3.48
N THR A 41 16.69 -3.13 -4.65
CA THR A 41 18.15 -3.05 -4.80
C THR A 41 18.65 -1.63 -5.04
N VAL A 42 17.77 -0.62 -4.96
CA VAL A 42 18.14 0.77 -5.16
C VAL A 42 19.03 1.23 -3.99
N PRO A 43 20.21 1.81 -4.24
CA PRO A 43 21.08 2.28 -3.17
C PRO A 43 20.48 3.49 -2.46
N HIS A 44 20.79 3.62 -1.18
CA HIS A 44 20.44 4.80 -0.38
C HIS A 44 21.67 5.30 0.40
N PRO A 45 22.03 6.59 0.33
CA PRO A 45 21.36 7.65 -0.45
C PRO A 45 21.53 7.45 -1.96
N TYR A 46 20.48 7.73 -2.73
CA TYR A 46 20.53 7.71 -4.19
C TYR A 46 20.99 9.05 -4.71
N THR A 47 22.09 9.11 -5.48
CA THR A 47 22.66 10.39 -5.92
C THR A 47 22.19 10.77 -7.33
N ARG A 48 22.28 12.06 -7.64
CA ARG A 48 22.02 12.56 -8.99
C ARG A 48 22.96 11.92 -10.03
N ASP A 49 24.22 11.67 -9.68
CA ASP A 49 25.17 11.03 -10.58
C ASP A 49 24.77 9.59 -10.89
N MET A 50 24.25 8.84 -9.90
CA MET A 50 23.65 7.53 -10.13
C MET A 50 22.47 7.63 -11.09
N ALA A 51 21.59 8.62 -10.92
CA ALA A 51 20.46 8.86 -11.82
C ALA A 51 20.93 9.11 -13.27
N VAL A 52 21.90 9.99 -13.47
CA VAL A 52 22.48 10.28 -14.79
C VAL A 52 23.07 9.02 -15.40
N GLU A 53 23.85 8.25 -14.64
CA GLU A 53 24.46 7.01 -15.12
C GLU A 53 23.40 6.01 -15.59
N HIS A 54 22.37 5.77 -14.78
CA HIS A 54 21.29 4.83 -15.09
C HIS A 54 20.47 5.27 -16.31
N LEU A 55 20.08 6.55 -16.38
CA LEU A 55 19.19 7.07 -17.43
C LEU A 55 19.91 7.26 -18.76
N SER A 56 21.23 7.51 -18.76
CA SER A 56 22.03 7.67 -19.98
C SER A 56 22.03 6.41 -20.87
N ARG A 57 21.80 5.24 -20.27
CA ARG A 57 21.79 3.94 -20.94
C ARG A 57 20.41 3.54 -21.48
N SER A 58 19.36 4.33 -21.22
CA SER A 58 17.97 3.96 -21.57
C SER A 58 17.82 3.69 -23.06
N GLU A 59 18.27 4.60 -23.93
CA GLU A 59 18.10 4.44 -25.39
C GLU A 59 18.80 3.18 -25.93
N GLU A 60 19.98 2.86 -25.42
CA GLU A 60 20.70 1.63 -25.78
C GLU A 60 20.03 0.39 -25.20
N SER A 61 19.48 0.47 -24.00
CA SER A 61 18.68 -0.59 -23.38
C SER A 61 17.50 -1.00 -24.27
N TRP A 62 16.74 -0.03 -24.79
CA TRP A 62 15.64 -0.27 -25.73
C TRP A 62 16.11 -0.98 -27.01
N LYS A 63 17.25 -0.55 -27.58
CA LYS A 63 17.85 -1.20 -28.77
C LYS A 63 18.25 -2.66 -28.52
N ASN A 64 18.58 -3.00 -27.27
CA ASN A 64 18.92 -4.36 -26.85
C ASN A 64 17.70 -5.23 -26.50
N GLY A 65 16.49 -4.70 -26.70
CA GLY A 65 15.23 -5.43 -26.49
C GLY A 65 14.69 -5.35 -25.06
N ASN A 66 15.22 -4.43 -24.24
CA ASN A 66 14.63 -4.07 -22.95
C ASN A 66 13.56 -2.98 -23.15
N ALA A 67 12.85 -2.64 -22.08
CA ALA A 67 11.97 -1.48 -22.03
C ALA A 67 12.12 -0.75 -20.70
N ASP A 68 11.97 0.57 -20.71
CA ASP A 68 12.17 1.41 -19.53
C ASP A 68 11.31 2.67 -19.60
N TRP A 69 10.40 2.82 -18.65
CA TRP A 69 9.42 3.88 -18.60
C TRP A 69 9.45 4.66 -17.28
N ALA A 70 9.28 5.98 -17.40
CA ALA A 70 8.77 6.82 -16.34
C ALA A 70 7.24 6.66 -16.26
N ILE A 71 6.73 6.47 -15.05
CA ILE A 71 5.29 6.44 -14.77
C ILE A 71 4.88 7.86 -14.39
N LEU A 72 3.98 8.47 -15.15
CA LEU A 72 3.44 9.80 -14.87
C LEU A 72 1.96 9.71 -14.49
N SER A 73 1.52 10.57 -13.58
CA SER A 73 0.08 10.76 -13.29
C SER A 73 -0.61 11.38 -14.50
N ALA A 74 -1.65 10.74 -15.03
CA ALA A 74 -2.43 11.29 -16.14
C ALA A 74 -3.09 12.63 -15.79
N LYS A 75 -3.40 12.86 -14.49
CA LYS A 75 -4.08 14.06 -13.99
C LYS A 75 -3.22 15.33 -14.06
N ASN A 76 -1.93 15.22 -13.74
CA ASN A 76 -1.06 16.39 -13.53
C ASN A 76 0.39 16.18 -14.00
N GLN A 77 0.68 15.11 -14.74
CA GLN A 77 2.01 14.78 -15.26
C GLN A 77 3.11 14.63 -14.19
N ARG A 78 2.72 14.48 -12.91
CA ARG A 78 3.67 14.25 -11.83
C ARG A 78 4.37 12.90 -12.03
N PHE A 79 5.70 12.89 -11.92
CA PHE A 79 6.48 11.66 -11.90
C PHE A 79 6.09 10.80 -10.69
N LEU A 80 5.64 9.58 -10.95
CA LEU A 80 5.20 8.62 -9.94
C LEU A 80 6.26 7.54 -9.67
N GLY A 81 7.05 7.14 -10.66
CA GLY A 81 8.01 6.07 -10.48
C GLY A 81 8.58 5.55 -11.79
N ARG A 82 9.14 4.34 -11.76
CA ARG A 82 9.76 3.69 -12.90
C ARG A 82 9.27 2.25 -13.03
N LEU A 83 9.12 1.80 -14.26
CA LEU A 83 8.89 0.40 -14.60
C LEU A 83 9.81 0.01 -15.76
N GLU A 84 10.51 -1.10 -15.59
CA GLU A 84 11.47 -1.60 -16.57
C GLU A 84 11.31 -3.10 -16.82
N PHE A 85 11.63 -3.52 -18.04
CA PHE A 85 11.80 -4.91 -18.42
C PHE A 85 13.23 -5.16 -18.87
N TRP A 86 13.87 -6.19 -18.32
CA TRP A 86 15.14 -6.70 -18.80
C TRP A 86 14.94 -8.01 -19.53
N ARG A 87 15.43 -8.12 -20.76
CA ARG A 87 15.33 -9.36 -21.54
C ARG A 87 16.13 -10.48 -20.88
N GLY A 88 15.55 -11.67 -20.85
CA GLY A 88 16.18 -12.87 -20.29
C GLY A 88 17.46 -13.21 -21.04
N GLN A 89 18.58 -13.33 -20.31
CA GLN A 89 19.85 -13.71 -20.91
C GLN A 89 19.92 -15.20 -21.27
N ARG A 90 19.24 -16.05 -20.49
CA ARG A 90 19.22 -17.51 -20.71
C ARG A 90 18.08 -17.95 -21.62
N ASP A 91 16.95 -17.27 -21.52
CA ASP A 91 15.79 -17.50 -22.36
C ASP A 91 15.42 -16.18 -23.07
N PRO A 92 15.70 -16.05 -24.38
CA PRO A 92 15.36 -14.84 -25.12
C PRO A 92 13.84 -14.63 -25.28
N LYS A 93 13.02 -15.64 -24.96
CA LYS A 93 11.56 -15.53 -24.90
C LYS A 93 11.06 -15.13 -23.51
N SER A 94 11.94 -14.80 -22.56
CA SER A 94 11.56 -14.22 -21.28
C SER A 94 12.02 -12.78 -21.11
N ALA A 95 11.33 -12.05 -20.23
CA ALA A 95 11.78 -10.77 -19.69
C ALA A 95 11.53 -10.73 -18.18
N GLU A 96 12.39 -10.06 -17.43
CA GLU A 96 12.21 -9.79 -16.01
C GLU A 96 11.64 -8.38 -15.83
N VAL A 97 10.61 -8.23 -15.00
CA VAL A 97 10.03 -6.92 -14.68
C VAL A 97 10.54 -6.39 -13.34
N GLY A 98 10.94 -5.12 -13.34
CA GLY A 98 11.28 -4.34 -12.15
C GLY A 98 10.45 -3.07 -12.09
N TYR A 99 10.05 -2.65 -10.89
CA TYR A 99 9.34 -1.40 -10.72
C TYR A 99 9.44 -0.84 -9.30
N PHE A 100 9.27 0.47 -9.20
CA PHE A 100 8.97 1.15 -7.96
C PHE A 100 8.00 2.31 -8.24
N ILE A 101 7.30 2.74 -7.19
CA ILE A 101 6.48 3.94 -7.22
C ILE A 101 6.73 4.71 -5.93
N ARG A 102 6.67 6.04 -6.01
CA ARG A 102 6.82 6.95 -4.89
C ARG A 102 5.84 6.61 -3.78
N THR A 103 6.33 6.73 -2.55
CA THR A 103 5.66 6.24 -1.34
C THR A 103 4.35 6.96 -1.05
N ASP A 104 4.25 8.23 -1.42
CA ASP A 104 3.04 9.05 -1.28
C ASP A 104 1.97 8.75 -2.36
N ALA A 105 2.28 7.86 -3.31
CA ALA A 105 1.35 7.32 -4.30
C ALA A 105 1.02 5.83 -4.06
N TRP A 106 1.47 5.26 -2.93
CA TRP A 106 1.17 3.88 -2.57
C TRP A 106 -0.32 3.69 -2.30
N GLY A 107 -0.82 2.53 -2.72
CA GLY A 107 -2.19 2.12 -2.47
C GLY A 107 -3.27 2.76 -3.36
N GLU A 108 -2.91 3.76 -4.15
CA GLU A 108 -3.80 4.41 -5.11
C GLU A 108 -4.00 3.59 -6.41
N GLY A 109 -3.36 2.41 -6.52
CA GLY A 109 -3.52 1.49 -7.65
C GLY A 109 -2.77 1.87 -8.94
N PHE A 110 -2.00 2.96 -8.94
CA PHE A 110 -1.22 3.41 -10.11
C PHE A 110 -0.26 2.34 -10.65
N MET A 111 0.48 1.65 -9.77
CA MET A 111 1.43 0.60 -10.20
C MET A 111 0.73 -0.62 -10.79
N THR A 112 -0.48 -0.96 -10.32
CA THR A 112 -1.25 -2.08 -10.88
C THR A 112 -1.63 -1.80 -12.33
N GLU A 113 -2.07 -0.57 -12.61
CA GLU A 113 -2.42 -0.13 -13.97
C GLU A 113 -1.18 -0.01 -14.86
N ALA A 114 -0.09 0.60 -14.35
CA ALA A 114 1.18 0.71 -15.07
C ALA A 114 1.73 -0.65 -15.47
N LEU A 115 1.72 -1.62 -14.55
CA LEU A 115 2.18 -2.99 -14.84
C LEU A 115 1.29 -3.68 -15.88
N GLY A 116 -0.02 -3.45 -15.86
CA GLY A 116 -0.93 -4.00 -16.87
C GLY A 116 -0.56 -3.53 -18.28
N LEU A 117 -0.48 -2.21 -18.47
CA LEU A 117 -0.10 -1.60 -19.75
C LEU A 117 1.27 -2.10 -20.25
N ALA A 118 2.25 -2.15 -19.35
CA ALA A 118 3.60 -2.56 -19.70
C ALA A 118 3.67 -4.04 -20.10
N VAL A 119 2.90 -4.91 -19.43
CA VAL A 119 2.86 -6.33 -19.78
C VAL A 119 2.17 -6.56 -21.13
N ASP A 120 1.10 -5.84 -21.43
CA ASP A 120 0.44 -5.92 -22.75
C ASP A 120 1.45 -5.57 -23.85
N PHE A 121 2.20 -4.47 -23.66
CA PHE A 121 3.30 -4.10 -24.55
C PHE A 121 4.36 -5.21 -24.66
N ALA A 122 4.76 -5.82 -23.54
CA ALA A 122 5.80 -6.85 -23.56
C ALA A 122 5.38 -8.06 -24.42
N PHE A 123 4.17 -8.57 -24.24
CA PHE A 123 3.69 -9.71 -25.02
C PHE A 123 3.41 -9.38 -26.49
N GLU A 124 3.03 -8.15 -26.80
CA GLU A 124 2.74 -7.73 -28.18
C GLU A 124 4.01 -7.34 -28.96
N GLN A 125 4.98 -6.67 -28.32
CA GLN A 125 6.06 -5.95 -29.00
C GLN A 125 7.47 -6.46 -28.66
N MET A 126 7.66 -7.19 -27.56
CA MET A 126 9.00 -7.65 -27.14
C MET A 126 9.33 -9.09 -27.56
N ASP A 127 8.43 -9.79 -28.25
CA ASP A 127 8.60 -11.19 -28.67
C ASP A 127 8.93 -12.13 -27.49
N VAL A 128 8.30 -11.90 -26.35
CA VAL A 128 8.42 -12.73 -25.14
C VAL A 128 7.14 -13.54 -24.93
N THR A 129 7.28 -14.72 -24.35
CA THR A 129 6.16 -15.60 -23.96
C THR A 129 6.06 -15.76 -22.45
N ARG A 130 7.04 -15.23 -21.71
CA ARG A 130 7.13 -15.30 -20.25
C ARG A 130 7.66 -13.99 -19.68
N ILE A 131 7.05 -13.54 -18.59
CA ILE A 131 7.54 -12.44 -17.78
C ILE A 131 7.85 -12.98 -16.38
N ASP A 132 9.10 -12.82 -15.95
CA ASP A 132 9.56 -13.16 -14.61
C ASP A 132 9.46 -11.94 -13.69
N TRP A 133 9.19 -12.19 -12.42
CA TRP A 133 9.19 -11.18 -11.37
C TRP A 133 9.89 -11.72 -10.14
N TYR A 134 10.72 -10.88 -9.52
CA TYR A 134 11.40 -11.19 -8.28
C TYR A 134 11.25 -10.04 -7.30
N CYS A 135 11.10 -10.37 -6.02
CA CYS A 135 11.10 -9.36 -4.98
C CYS A 135 11.51 -9.95 -3.63
N HIS A 136 12.01 -9.11 -2.73
CA HIS A 136 12.28 -9.51 -1.34
C HIS A 136 11.03 -10.16 -0.75
N VAL A 137 11.21 -11.30 -0.08
CA VAL A 137 10.15 -11.88 0.76
C VAL A 137 9.71 -10.79 1.76
N GLU A 138 8.40 -10.70 2.00
CA GLU A 138 7.74 -9.64 2.79
C GLU A 138 7.48 -8.31 2.08
N ASN A 139 7.99 -8.09 0.85
CA ASN A 139 7.60 -6.92 0.05
C ASN A 139 6.24 -7.13 -0.62
N TRP A 140 5.19 -7.12 0.20
CA TRP A 140 3.82 -7.31 -0.22
C TRP A 140 3.29 -6.19 -1.13
N GLY A 141 3.82 -4.97 -0.95
CA GLY A 141 3.49 -3.83 -1.81
C GLY A 141 3.90 -4.05 -3.26
N SER A 142 5.05 -4.70 -3.48
CA SER A 142 5.48 -5.11 -4.82
C SER A 142 4.74 -6.35 -5.32
N TRP A 143 4.39 -7.30 -4.45
CA TRP A 143 3.60 -8.47 -4.86
C TRP A 143 2.20 -8.11 -5.36
N LYS A 144 1.55 -7.10 -4.75
CA LYS A 144 0.15 -6.79 -5.03
C LYS A 144 -0.14 -6.45 -6.51
N PRO A 145 0.62 -5.56 -7.18
CA PRO A 145 0.48 -5.32 -8.62
C PRO A 145 0.70 -6.56 -9.48
N ALA A 146 1.73 -7.37 -9.20
CA ALA A 146 2.00 -8.60 -9.94
C ALA A 146 0.85 -9.59 -9.81
N TRP A 147 0.40 -9.87 -8.59
CA TRP A 147 -0.74 -10.74 -8.32
C TRP A 147 -2.03 -10.26 -9.01
N ARG A 148 -2.32 -8.94 -8.98
CA ARG A 148 -3.47 -8.34 -9.67
C ARG A 148 -3.44 -8.57 -11.19
N ASN A 149 -2.24 -8.58 -11.77
CA ASN A 149 -2.02 -8.79 -13.20
C ASN A 149 -1.94 -10.29 -13.57
N GLY A 150 -2.19 -11.21 -12.63
CA GLY A 150 -2.25 -12.64 -12.88
C GLY A 150 -0.95 -13.40 -12.74
N PHE A 151 0.12 -12.75 -12.25
CA PHE A 151 1.37 -13.46 -11.96
C PHE A 151 1.11 -14.61 -10.97
N LYS A 152 1.74 -15.75 -11.24
CA LYS A 152 1.71 -16.93 -10.37
C LYS A 152 3.02 -17.02 -9.60
N ARG A 153 2.96 -17.10 -8.27
CA ARG A 153 4.15 -17.40 -7.47
C ARG A 153 4.59 -18.84 -7.69
N GLU A 154 5.85 -19.04 -8.04
CA GLU A 154 6.45 -20.35 -8.35
C GLU A 154 7.36 -20.85 -7.23
N GLY A 155 7.92 -19.95 -6.40
CA GLY A 155 8.74 -20.37 -5.27
C GLY A 155 9.50 -19.23 -4.57
N ILE A 156 10.50 -19.63 -3.79
CA ILE A 156 11.43 -18.74 -3.07
C ILE A 156 12.85 -19.06 -3.50
N ARG A 157 13.58 -18.04 -3.98
CA ARG A 157 15.01 -18.12 -4.31
C ARG A 157 15.85 -17.69 -3.11
N ARG A 158 16.62 -18.61 -2.55
CA ARG A 158 17.61 -18.31 -1.49
C ARG A 158 18.81 -17.58 -2.10
N ARG A 159 19.45 -16.72 -1.30
CA ARG A 159 20.68 -15.99 -1.66
C ARG A 159 21.79 -16.32 -0.67
N ALA A 160 23.04 -16.23 -1.11
CA ALA A 160 24.20 -16.37 -0.23
C ALA A 160 24.26 -15.21 0.78
N GLU A 161 23.91 -14.01 0.32
CA GLU A 161 23.83 -12.78 1.11
C GLU A 161 22.54 -12.02 0.76
N GLY A 162 21.93 -11.38 1.77
CA GLY A 162 20.68 -10.64 1.63
C GLY A 162 19.41 -11.49 1.78
N PRO A 163 18.22 -10.85 1.71
CA PRO A 163 16.95 -11.53 1.91
C PRO A 163 16.65 -12.51 0.77
N ALA A 164 15.89 -13.56 1.09
CA ALA A 164 15.34 -14.45 0.08
C ALA A 164 14.37 -13.68 -0.84
N LEU A 165 14.19 -14.16 -2.08
CA LEU A 165 13.32 -13.54 -3.06
C LEU A 165 12.12 -14.44 -3.35
N TRP A 166 10.91 -13.89 -3.37
CA TRP A 166 9.82 -14.54 -4.11
C TRP A 166 10.16 -14.56 -5.59
N GLN A 167 9.80 -15.66 -6.23
CA GLN A 167 9.83 -15.82 -7.68
C GLN A 167 8.40 -16.04 -8.17
N ALA A 168 7.96 -15.20 -9.10
CA ALA A 168 6.69 -15.34 -9.78
C ALA A 168 6.86 -15.18 -11.29
N SER A 169 5.88 -15.65 -12.05
CA SER A 169 5.90 -15.51 -13.50
C SER A 169 4.50 -15.29 -14.06
N LEU A 170 4.47 -14.79 -15.29
CA LEU A 170 3.27 -14.64 -16.09
C LEU A 170 3.55 -15.10 -17.52
N LEU A 171 2.75 -16.03 -18.02
CA LEU A 171 2.85 -16.52 -19.39
C LEU A 171 1.91 -15.77 -20.30
N ILE A 172 2.25 -15.68 -21.59
CA ILE A 172 1.36 -15.07 -22.61
C ILE A 172 0.00 -15.76 -22.72
N THR A 173 -0.10 -17.03 -22.32
CA THR A 173 -1.35 -17.82 -22.34
C THR A 173 -2.19 -17.66 -21.07
N ASP A 174 -1.70 -16.92 -20.08
CA ASP A 174 -2.37 -16.77 -18.80
C ASP A 174 -3.44 -15.67 -18.83
N ALA A 175 -4.53 -15.88 -18.10
CA ALA A 175 -5.51 -14.84 -17.86
C ALA A 175 -4.90 -13.64 -17.11
N ARG A 176 -5.34 -12.42 -17.47
CA ARG A 176 -4.90 -11.14 -16.89
C ARG A 176 -5.58 -10.84 -15.55
N GLU A 177 -5.77 -11.85 -14.72
CA GLU A 177 -6.50 -11.76 -13.46
C GLU A 177 -5.87 -12.67 -12.39
N PRO A 178 -6.11 -12.41 -11.10
CA PRO A 178 -5.55 -13.21 -10.02
C PRO A 178 -5.83 -14.71 -10.14
N LYS A 179 -4.76 -15.52 -10.15
CA LYS A 179 -4.86 -16.98 -10.26
C LYS A 179 -5.06 -17.71 -8.94
N THR A 180 -4.66 -17.08 -7.86
CA THR A 180 -4.79 -17.60 -6.50
C THR A 180 -5.48 -16.55 -5.64
N PRO A 181 -6.16 -16.96 -4.55
CA PRO A 181 -6.54 -16.02 -3.51
C PRO A 181 -5.35 -15.17 -3.07
N TRP A 182 -5.63 -13.96 -2.61
CA TRP A 182 -4.58 -13.12 -2.04
C TRP A 182 -3.94 -13.83 -0.84
N ASP A 183 -2.61 -13.91 -0.83
CA ASP A 183 -1.81 -14.65 0.15
C ASP A 183 -0.84 -13.75 0.93
N GLY A 184 -1.03 -12.43 0.83
CA GLY A 184 -0.25 -11.44 1.58
C GLY A 184 -0.86 -11.08 2.93
N PRO A 185 -0.43 -9.98 3.58
CA PRO A 185 -0.91 -9.58 4.90
C PRO A 185 -2.43 -9.43 4.81
N GLY A 186 -3.11 -10.02 5.80
CA GLY A 186 -4.56 -10.21 5.81
C GLY A 186 -5.07 -11.50 5.13
N ALA A 187 -4.21 -12.36 4.59
CA ALA A 187 -4.55 -13.73 4.18
C ALA A 187 -4.42 -14.78 5.31
N GLY A 188 -4.25 -14.31 6.54
CA GLY A 188 -3.86 -15.11 7.70
C GLY A 188 -2.52 -14.61 8.25
N GLN A 189 -2.59 -13.90 9.38
CA GLN A 189 -1.51 -13.50 10.28
C GLN A 189 -0.20 -13.06 9.60
N GLY A 190 -0.05 -11.75 9.37
CA GLY A 190 1.30 -11.16 9.33
C GLY A 190 2.06 -11.42 10.64
N PRO A 191 3.35 -11.06 10.75
CA PRO A 191 4.05 -11.19 12.03
C PRO A 191 3.24 -10.49 13.12
N ALA A 192 3.01 -11.18 14.24
CA ALA A 192 2.32 -10.61 15.39
C ALA A 192 3.10 -9.36 15.80
N LEU A 193 2.50 -8.20 15.57
CA LEU A 193 3.05 -6.94 16.04
C LEU A 193 2.80 -6.83 17.54
N ASP A 194 3.74 -6.20 18.24
CA ASP A 194 3.61 -5.88 19.65
C ASP A 194 2.34 -5.03 19.87
N PRO A 195 1.32 -5.58 20.55
CA PRO A 195 0.05 -4.90 20.70
C PRO A 195 0.13 -3.67 21.62
N SER A 196 1.18 -3.55 22.43
CA SER A 196 1.47 -2.35 23.23
C SER A 196 1.88 -1.13 22.41
N ARG A 197 1.97 -1.30 21.07
CA ARG A 197 2.32 -0.24 20.12
C ARG A 197 1.17 -0.01 19.14
N PRO A 198 0.04 0.59 19.57
CA PRO A 198 -1.16 0.77 18.74
C PRO A 198 -0.86 1.48 17.41
N GLY A 199 0.05 2.45 17.41
CA GLY A 199 0.49 3.13 16.18
C GLY A 199 1.08 2.19 15.12
N LYS A 200 1.78 1.11 15.53
CA LYS A 200 2.32 0.11 14.60
C LYS A 200 1.24 -0.83 14.06
N LEU A 201 0.24 -1.17 14.86
CA LEU A 201 -0.92 -1.93 14.42
C LEU A 201 -1.68 -1.17 13.32
N VAL A 202 -1.95 0.12 13.55
CA VAL A 202 -2.63 0.99 12.59
C VAL A 202 -1.77 1.22 11.34
N GLU A 203 -0.46 1.38 11.46
CA GLU A 203 0.45 1.49 10.31
C GLU A 203 0.42 0.22 9.45
N GLN A 204 0.41 -0.98 10.07
CA GLN A 204 0.26 -2.24 9.35
C GLN A 204 -1.08 -2.34 8.64
N PHE A 205 -2.17 -1.92 9.30
CA PHE A 205 -3.48 -1.87 8.67
C PHE A 205 -3.45 -0.94 7.45
N HIS A 206 -2.91 0.27 7.58
CA HIS A 206 -2.82 1.21 6.47
C HIS A 206 -1.99 0.63 5.31
N ARG A 207 -0.83 0.04 5.59
CA ARG A 207 0.00 -0.61 4.55
C ARG A 207 -0.74 -1.78 3.88
N THR A 208 -1.42 -2.62 4.67
CA THR A 208 -2.18 -3.79 4.18
C THR A 208 -3.33 -3.36 3.28
N TYR A 209 -4.08 -2.36 3.71
CA TYR A 209 -5.26 -1.85 3.02
C TYR A 209 -4.93 -0.72 2.06
N SER A 210 -3.65 -0.49 1.76
CA SER A 210 -3.25 0.51 0.76
C SER A 210 -3.80 1.91 1.09
N MET A 211 -3.87 2.24 2.38
CA MET A 211 -4.29 3.54 2.89
C MET A 211 -3.09 4.46 3.11
N PRO A 212 -3.28 5.79 3.08
CA PRO A 212 -2.19 6.75 3.24
C PRO A 212 -1.42 6.59 4.56
N VAL A 213 -0.08 6.61 4.48
CA VAL A 213 0.84 6.71 5.63
C VAL A 213 1.74 7.92 5.42
N ARG A 214 1.48 8.99 6.19
CA ARG A 214 2.25 10.26 6.11
C ARG A 214 3.43 10.31 7.06
N LEU A 215 3.47 9.44 8.08
CA LEU A 215 4.61 9.37 8.99
C LEU A 215 5.85 8.86 8.24
N GLY A 216 6.99 9.51 8.49
CA GLY A 216 8.27 9.13 7.88
C GLY A 216 8.40 9.49 6.40
N THR A 217 7.50 10.31 5.83
CA THR A 217 7.62 10.78 4.43
C THR A 217 8.54 12.00 4.26
N GLY A 218 9.03 12.59 5.36
CA GLY A 218 9.74 13.87 5.34
C GLY A 218 8.85 15.10 5.09
N SER A 219 7.55 14.90 4.85
CA SER A 219 6.58 15.98 4.72
C SER A 219 6.23 16.57 6.09
N LEU A 220 5.91 17.87 6.12
CA LEU A 220 5.35 18.48 7.33
C LEU A 220 3.99 17.84 7.67
N PRO A 221 3.65 17.68 8.97
CA PRO A 221 2.33 17.23 9.38
C PRO A 221 1.24 18.16 8.85
N THR A 222 0.07 17.60 8.52
CA THR A 222 -1.08 18.36 8.02
C THR A 222 -2.39 17.68 8.41
N ILE A 223 -3.42 18.49 8.62
CA ILE A 223 -4.82 18.06 8.73
C ILE A 223 -5.65 18.47 7.50
N ASP A 224 -5.03 19.10 6.50
CA ASP A 224 -5.65 19.39 5.22
C ASP A 224 -5.42 18.22 4.25
N TYR A 225 -6.32 17.24 4.27
CA TYR A 225 -6.32 16.11 3.36
C TYR A 225 -7.72 15.55 3.10
N GLU A 226 -7.93 15.00 1.90
CA GLU A 226 -9.23 14.56 1.36
C GLU A 226 -10.06 13.65 2.30
N ARG A 227 -9.38 12.84 3.11
CA ARG A 227 -10.01 11.86 4.01
C ARG A 227 -10.17 12.34 5.47
N LEU A 228 -9.97 13.63 5.78
CA LEU A 228 -10.09 14.12 7.16
C LEU A 228 -11.49 13.86 7.73
N ASN A 229 -12.54 14.19 6.98
CA ASN A 229 -13.93 14.03 7.43
C ASN A 229 -14.29 12.56 7.72
N MET A 230 -13.74 11.63 6.94
CA MET A 230 -13.86 10.19 7.24
C MET A 230 -13.20 9.84 8.58
N ARG A 231 -12.00 10.35 8.87
CA ARG A 231 -11.32 10.09 10.15
C ARG A 231 -12.12 10.64 11.33
N MET A 232 -12.68 11.84 11.20
CA MET A 232 -13.57 12.41 12.22
C MET A 232 -14.84 11.58 12.40
N SER A 233 -15.42 11.07 11.31
CA SER A 233 -16.59 10.19 11.41
C SER A 233 -16.32 8.89 12.14
N LEU A 234 -15.12 8.30 11.96
CA LEU A 234 -14.71 7.10 12.71
C LEU A 234 -14.56 7.40 14.20
N ILE A 235 -13.90 8.50 14.56
CA ILE A 235 -13.72 8.90 15.96
C ILE A 235 -15.08 9.10 16.65
N ARG A 236 -16.00 9.79 15.99
CA ARG A 236 -17.37 9.99 16.48
C ARG A 236 -18.11 8.66 16.69
N GLU A 237 -18.03 7.75 15.72
CA GLU A 237 -18.70 6.45 15.79
C GLU A 237 -18.23 5.67 17.03
N GLU A 238 -16.91 5.51 17.19
CA GLU A 238 -16.33 4.79 18.33
C GLU A 238 -16.64 5.48 19.68
N PHE A 239 -16.65 6.82 19.72
CA PHE A 239 -17.02 7.56 20.93
C PHE A 239 -18.50 7.37 21.30
N ALA A 240 -19.40 7.40 20.32
CA ALA A 240 -20.82 7.11 20.55
C ALA A 240 -21.06 5.67 21.00
N GLU A 241 -20.29 4.71 20.48
CA GLU A 241 -20.31 3.31 20.93
C GLU A 241 -19.87 3.17 22.39
N LEU A 242 -18.79 3.83 22.79
CA LEU A 242 -18.33 3.88 24.19
C LEU A 242 -19.41 4.46 25.10
N MET A 243 -20.00 5.60 24.73
CA MET A 243 -21.08 6.23 25.49
C MET A 243 -22.32 5.32 25.60
N GLY A 244 -22.64 4.59 24.54
CA GLY A 244 -23.69 3.58 24.52
C GLY A 244 -23.41 2.39 25.44
N ALA A 245 -22.17 1.91 25.46
CA ALA A 245 -21.75 0.79 26.29
C ALA A 245 -21.77 1.15 27.79
N VAL A 246 -21.38 2.38 28.15
CA VAL A 246 -21.29 2.83 29.54
C VAL A 246 -22.64 3.36 30.07
N TYR A 247 -23.35 4.16 29.29
CA TYR A 247 -24.54 4.90 29.74
C TYR A 247 -25.86 4.45 29.07
N GLY A 248 -25.79 3.51 28.12
CA GLY A 248 -26.95 2.93 27.46
C GLY A 248 -27.32 3.59 26.12
N PRO A 249 -28.29 3.01 25.38
CA PRO A 249 -28.58 3.37 23.99
C PRO A 249 -29.07 4.80 23.80
N ALA A 250 -29.78 5.37 24.79
CA ALA A 250 -30.23 6.76 24.72
C ALA A 250 -29.04 7.75 24.70
N ALA A 251 -28.00 7.48 25.50
CA ALA A 251 -26.79 8.29 25.51
C ALA A 251 -26.04 8.21 24.17
N ARG A 252 -25.95 7.01 23.58
CA ARG A 252 -25.42 6.81 22.22
C ARG A 252 -26.14 7.69 21.21
N SER A 253 -27.46 7.61 21.14
CA SER A 253 -28.26 8.37 20.17
C SER A 253 -28.10 9.89 20.35
N LEU A 254 -28.03 10.38 21.59
CA LEU A 254 -27.78 11.80 21.85
C LEU A 254 -26.41 12.26 21.33
N VAL A 255 -25.37 11.44 21.53
CA VAL A 255 -24.02 11.74 21.04
C VAL A 255 -23.98 11.70 19.52
N GLU A 256 -24.57 10.69 18.89
CA GLU A 256 -24.68 10.58 17.41
C GLU A 256 -25.33 11.85 16.82
N GLU A 257 -26.48 12.26 17.35
CA GLU A 257 -27.20 13.46 16.89
C GLU A 257 -26.40 14.75 17.11
N ALA A 258 -25.82 14.94 18.30
CA ALA A 258 -25.08 16.15 18.65
C ALA A 258 -23.83 16.31 17.78
N THR A 259 -23.12 15.22 17.54
CA THR A 259 -21.87 15.23 16.79
C THR A 259 -22.08 15.21 15.27
N GLU A 260 -23.25 14.80 14.77
CA GLU A 260 -23.68 15.05 13.39
C GLU A 260 -23.95 16.54 13.17
N LYS A 261 -24.74 17.17 14.05
CA LYS A 261 -25.00 18.63 14.04
C LYS A 261 -23.72 19.46 14.15
N ALA A 262 -22.73 19.00 14.90
CA ALA A 262 -21.46 19.70 15.02
C ALA A 262 -20.70 19.79 13.68
N VAL A 263 -20.87 18.82 12.78
CA VAL A 263 -20.25 18.85 11.43
C VAL A 263 -20.85 19.94 10.57
N ASP A 264 -22.14 20.22 10.70
CA ASP A 264 -22.80 21.30 9.97
C ASP A 264 -22.25 22.69 10.37
N GLY A 265 -21.58 22.77 11.52
CA GLY A 265 -20.87 23.96 11.99
C GLY A 265 -19.43 24.09 11.49
N ASP A 266 -18.96 23.22 10.59
CA ASP A 266 -17.60 23.27 10.04
C ASP A 266 -17.35 24.59 9.29
N ASP A 267 -16.56 25.48 9.87
CA ASP A 267 -16.13 26.75 9.27
C ASP A 267 -14.88 26.61 8.37
N HIS A 268 -14.42 25.37 8.19
CA HIS A 268 -13.22 24.98 7.44
C HIS A 268 -11.91 25.55 7.99
N THR A 269 -11.91 26.09 9.21
CA THR A 269 -10.68 26.41 9.92
C THR A 269 -10.07 25.14 10.49
N ARG A 270 -8.74 25.04 10.47
CA ARG A 270 -8.00 23.84 10.81
C ARG A 270 -6.81 24.19 11.68
N ASP A 271 -6.87 23.79 12.95
CA ASP A 271 -5.77 23.94 13.89
C ASP A 271 -5.02 22.61 14.06
N LEU A 272 -3.83 22.52 13.47
CA LEU A 272 -3.00 21.32 13.53
C LEU A 272 -2.48 21.04 14.95
N ILE A 273 -2.16 22.08 15.73
CA ILE A 273 -1.55 21.94 17.05
C ILE A 273 -2.60 21.42 18.02
N GLU A 274 -3.75 22.08 18.08
CA GLU A 274 -4.87 21.67 18.94
C GLU A 274 -5.41 20.29 18.53
N THR A 275 -5.43 19.98 17.23
CA THR A 275 -5.82 18.63 16.78
C THR A 275 -4.83 17.57 17.26
N ALA A 276 -3.53 17.84 17.21
CA ALA A 276 -2.51 16.89 17.67
C ALA A 276 -2.58 16.68 19.19
N ASP A 277 -2.80 17.75 19.95
CA ASP A 277 -2.98 17.72 21.40
C ASP A 277 -4.23 16.90 21.78
N ALA A 278 -5.38 17.20 21.18
CA ALA A 278 -6.63 16.48 21.44
C ALA A 278 -6.53 14.98 21.08
N LEU A 279 -5.84 14.62 19.99
CA LEU A 279 -5.62 13.21 19.64
C LEU A 279 -4.74 12.49 20.69
N ALA A 280 -3.72 13.17 21.22
CA ALA A 280 -2.87 12.63 22.28
C ALA A 280 -3.65 12.45 23.58
N ASP A 281 -4.42 13.45 23.98
CA ASP A 281 -5.26 13.44 25.18
C ASP A 281 -6.30 12.32 25.13
N LEU A 282 -6.98 12.13 23.99
CA LEU A 282 -7.93 11.04 23.80
C LEU A 282 -7.26 9.67 24.02
N VAL A 283 -6.09 9.44 23.44
CA VAL A 283 -5.36 8.18 23.66
C VAL A 283 -4.99 8.03 25.13
N TYR A 284 -4.52 9.10 25.77
CA TYR A 284 -4.10 9.06 27.17
C TYR A 284 -5.26 8.72 28.12
N VAL A 285 -6.40 9.38 27.97
CA VAL A 285 -7.57 9.12 28.84
C VAL A 285 -8.22 7.76 28.58
N ILE A 286 -8.18 7.27 27.33
CA ILE A 286 -8.67 5.92 26.99
C ILE A 286 -7.82 4.85 27.69
N TYR A 287 -6.49 4.95 27.61
CA TYR A 287 -5.60 4.04 28.33
C TYR A 287 -5.77 4.17 29.85
N GLY A 288 -5.97 5.39 30.36
CA GLY A 288 -6.29 5.64 31.77
C GLY A 288 -7.54 4.88 32.23
N MET A 289 -8.65 5.01 31.49
CA MET A 289 -9.90 4.28 31.78
C MET A 289 -9.69 2.76 31.74
N ALA A 290 -8.95 2.24 30.76
CA ALA A 290 -8.69 0.80 30.65
C ALA A 290 -7.91 0.28 31.86
N ILE A 291 -6.88 1.00 32.28
CA ILE A 291 -6.07 0.66 33.47
C ILE A 291 -6.95 0.67 34.73
N GLU A 292 -7.73 1.73 34.96
CA GLU A 292 -8.62 1.84 36.12
C GLU A 292 -9.70 0.74 36.14
N SER A 293 -10.13 0.29 34.97
CA SER A 293 -11.13 -0.77 34.79
C SER A 293 -10.55 -2.19 34.81
N GLY A 294 -9.22 -2.35 34.86
CA GLY A 294 -8.56 -3.65 34.78
C GLY A 294 -8.64 -4.33 33.41
N ILE A 295 -8.85 -3.54 32.35
CA ILE A 295 -8.92 -4.00 30.96
C ILE A 295 -7.50 -4.03 30.40
N ASP A 296 -7.01 -5.21 30.01
CA ASP A 296 -5.81 -5.33 29.18
C ASP A 296 -6.13 -4.84 27.76
N LEU A 297 -5.98 -3.54 27.56
CA LEU A 297 -6.32 -2.90 26.29
C LEU A 297 -5.42 -3.38 25.16
N ASP A 298 -4.18 -3.78 25.44
CA ASP A 298 -3.26 -4.29 24.42
C ASP A 298 -3.75 -5.66 23.92
N ALA A 299 -4.19 -6.55 24.81
CA ALA A 299 -4.81 -7.82 24.41
C ALA A 299 -6.09 -7.60 23.56
N VAL A 300 -6.91 -6.61 23.94
CA VAL A 300 -8.10 -6.22 23.17
C VAL A 300 -7.71 -5.67 21.79
N LEU A 301 -6.69 -4.81 21.70
CA LEU A 301 -6.19 -4.26 20.44
C LEU A 301 -5.64 -5.35 19.52
N ALA A 302 -4.99 -6.37 20.05
CA ALA A 302 -4.52 -7.52 19.28
C ALA A 302 -5.68 -8.27 18.59
N GLU A 303 -6.76 -8.50 19.33
CA GLU A 303 -7.98 -9.15 18.82
C GLU A 303 -8.67 -8.30 17.76
N VAL A 304 -8.82 -7.01 18.02
CA VAL A 304 -9.39 -6.03 17.07
C VAL A 304 -8.53 -5.94 15.81
N GLN A 305 -7.19 -5.94 15.94
CA GLN A 305 -6.29 -5.93 14.80
C GLN A 305 -6.48 -7.20 13.95
N ALA A 306 -6.56 -8.37 14.57
CA ALA A 306 -6.77 -9.63 13.85
C ALA A 306 -8.09 -9.59 13.06
N SER A 307 -9.17 -9.13 13.68
CA SER A 307 -10.47 -8.93 13.00
C SER A 307 -10.37 -7.90 11.88
N ASN A 308 -9.71 -6.77 12.11
CA ASN A 308 -9.53 -5.73 11.10
C ASN A 308 -8.75 -6.22 9.88
N LEU A 309 -7.70 -7.02 10.07
CA LEU A 309 -6.93 -7.60 8.98
C LEU A 309 -7.70 -8.69 8.20
N SER A 310 -8.78 -9.24 8.77
CA SER A 310 -9.65 -10.23 8.09
C SER A 310 -10.67 -9.62 7.11
N LYS A 311 -10.80 -8.28 7.07
CA LYS A 311 -11.76 -7.57 6.21
C LYS A 311 -11.43 -7.61 4.72
N LEU A 312 -10.29 -8.16 4.31
CA LEU A 312 -9.94 -8.30 2.90
C LEU A 312 -10.93 -9.18 2.15
N MET A 313 -11.20 -8.82 0.89
CA MET A 313 -11.92 -9.68 -0.04
C MET A 313 -11.05 -10.89 -0.45
N PRO A 314 -11.62 -11.97 -1.02
CA PRO A 314 -10.84 -13.14 -1.44
C PRO A 314 -9.80 -12.83 -2.52
N ASP A 315 -10.09 -11.81 -3.33
CA ASP A 315 -9.18 -11.20 -4.30
C ASP A 315 -8.27 -10.14 -3.62
N GLY A 316 -8.14 -10.15 -2.30
CA GLY A 316 -7.45 -9.13 -1.51
C GLY A 316 -7.80 -7.68 -1.89
N SER A 317 -8.94 -7.42 -2.52
CA SER A 317 -9.40 -6.03 -2.72
C SER A 317 -9.85 -5.51 -1.38
N VAL A 318 -9.72 -4.20 -1.27
CA VAL A 318 -10.37 -3.44 -0.21
C VAL A 318 -11.61 -2.87 -0.84
N LYS A 319 -12.78 -3.32 -0.39
CA LYS A 319 -14.02 -2.65 -0.76
C LYS A 319 -14.19 -1.47 0.19
N LEU A 320 -14.13 -0.25 -0.35
CA LEU A 320 -14.39 0.97 0.41
C LEU A 320 -15.85 1.38 0.23
N ARG A 321 -16.44 1.99 1.25
CA ARG A 321 -17.65 2.81 1.11
C ARG A 321 -17.32 4.13 0.41
N GLU A 322 -18.34 4.87 0.01
CA GLU A 322 -18.20 6.23 -0.54
C GLU A 322 -17.47 7.18 0.42
N ASP A 323 -17.64 6.97 1.72
CA ASP A 323 -16.96 7.71 2.78
C ASP A 323 -15.48 7.28 3.00
N GLY A 324 -14.99 6.24 2.31
CA GLY A 324 -13.63 5.72 2.46
C GLY A 324 -13.44 4.67 3.57
N LYS A 325 -14.51 4.24 4.27
CA LYS A 325 -14.45 3.18 5.28
C LYS A 325 -14.31 1.79 4.65
N VAL A 326 -13.41 0.98 5.20
CA VAL A 326 -13.19 -0.41 4.77
C VAL A 326 -14.41 -1.28 5.13
N LEU A 327 -15.00 -1.92 4.12
CA LEU A 327 -16.10 -2.86 4.27
C LEU A 327 -15.61 -4.26 4.67
N LYS A 328 -16.50 -5.01 5.31
CA LYS A 328 -16.25 -6.39 5.74
C LYS A 328 -16.21 -7.32 4.52
N GLY A 329 -15.09 -7.99 4.32
CA GLY A 329 -14.95 -9.11 3.37
C GLY A 329 -15.65 -10.39 3.86
N PRO A 330 -15.77 -11.43 3.00
CA PRO A 330 -16.43 -12.68 3.34
C PRO A 330 -15.69 -13.51 4.41
N ASN A 331 -14.39 -13.25 4.62
CA ASN A 331 -13.58 -13.88 5.67
C ASN A 331 -13.55 -13.06 6.97
N PHE A 332 -14.35 -11.99 7.05
CA PHE A 332 -14.43 -11.18 8.25
C PHE A 332 -14.96 -12.00 9.42
N PHE A 333 -14.27 -11.92 10.54
CA PHE A 333 -14.77 -12.40 11.83
C PHE A 333 -14.92 -11.22 12.80
N VAL A 334 -15.92 -11.31 13.68
CA VAL A 334 -16.12 -10.35 14.77
C VAL A 334 -15.02 -10.60 15.83
N PRO A 335 -14.37 -9.55 16.37
CA PRO A 335 -13.34 -9.74 17.39
C PRO A 335 -13.95 -10.38 18.64
N ASN A 336 -13.31 -11.42 19.20
CA ASN A 336 -13.74 -12.03 20.44
C ASN A 336 -13.15 -11.28 21.64
N ILE A 337 -13.83 -10.21 22.06
CA ILE A 337 -13.41 -9.37 23.18
C ILE A 337 -13.47 -10.13 24.51
N ALA A 338 -14.44 -11.05 24.69
CA ALA A 338 -14.53 -11.87 25.90
C ALA A 338 -13.27 -12.73 26.09
N ARG A 339 -12.75 -13.31 24.99
CA ARG A 339 -11.47 -14.04 25.00
C ARG A 339 -10.31 -13.13 25.34
N ALA A 340 -10.25 -11.94 24.72
CA ALA A 340 -9.18 -10.98 24.99
C ALA A 340 -9.15 -10.51 26.45
N LEU A 341 -10.33 -10.39 27.08
CA LEU A 341 -10.49 -10.06 28.50
C LEU A 341 -10.29 -11.27 29.44
N GLY A 342 -10.08 -12.48 28.91
CA GLY A 342 -9.93 -13.69 29.73
C GLY A 342 -11.21 -14.14 30.44
N ILE A 343 -12.39 -13.70 29.99
CA ILE A 343 -13.69 -14.03 30.59
C ILE A 343 -14.49 -15.08 29.81
N ASP A 344 -13.95 -15.54 28.67
CA ASP A 344 -14.57 -16.58 27.84
C ASP A 344 -14.38 -17.96 28.49
N GLN A 345 -15.47 -18.60 28.90
CA GLN A 345 -15.46 -19.95 29.49
C GLN A 345 -15.78 -21.04 28.46
N GLY A 346 -15.05 -21.09 27.34
CA GLY A 346 -15.05 -22.27 26.43
C GLY A 346 -16.33 -22.55 25.65
#